data_AF-A0A3B9SIT8-F1
#
_entry.id   AF-A0A3B9SIT8-F1
#
_cell.length_a   1.000
_cell.length_b   1.000
_cell.length_c   1.000
_cell.angle_alpha   90.00
_cell.angle_beta   90.00
_cell.angle_gamma   90.00
#
_symmetry.space_group_name_H-M   'P 1'
#
loop_
_entity.id
_entity.type
_entity.pdbx_description
1 polymer ?
#
loop_
_entity_poly.entity_id
_entity_poly.type
_entity_poly.pdbx_seq_one_letter_code
_entity_poly.pdbx_strand_id
1 'polypeptide(L)'
;MMRGRSGRPRPMAALGTAVWAMLYIHPGWVWEVGFQLSVAAVAALLWVPAARGGRWSKAIQLTCVAQWAVLPLSLWYFHQFPGAFLPANLLITPCLLGLYPYTLAMLGAASIGWKGPFPEWALDALLSMSGWGLMEGVYPSHLTMGTLLASTAVGLWAWGKGLKGLVLIAALATGVFMCQGVPAPSSGHLAFRRGRGIASIQWCGDTARVVATPGLAKQSFVWEVEAPSFWTARGVRHVVLTECPYRQFPESWRAWASADTGSGWWWDPP
;
A
#
# COMPACT_ATOMS: atom_id res chain seq x y z
N MET A 1 -23.95 -45.95 -24.83
CA MET A 1 -23.79 -44.52 -25.18
C MET A 1 -23.50 -43.73 -23.90
N MET A 2 -22.27 -43.82 -23.39
CA MET A 2 -21.84 -43.11 -22.19
C MET A 2 -21.37 -41.72 -22.59
N ARG A 3 -22.21 -40.72 -22.37
CA ARG A 3 -21.86 -39.31 -22.53
C ARG A 3 -20.86 -38.97 -21.41
N GLY A 4 -19.57 -39.00 -21.71
CA GLY A 4 -18.54 -38.51 -20.82
C GLY A 4 -18.86 -37.07 -20.42
N ARG A 5 -19.39 -36.89 -19.20
CA ARG A 5 -19.45 -35.58 -18.57
C ARG A 5 -18.00 -35.17 -18.36
N SER A 6 -17.50 -34.30 -19.23
CA SER A 6 -16.23 -33.63 -18.99
C SER A 6 -16.38 -32.86 -17.67
N GLY A 7 -15.90 -33.46 -16.58
CA GLY A 7 -15.88 -32.87 -15.26
C GLY A 7 -14.85 -31.75 -15.25
N ARG A 8 -15.15 -30.63 -15.90
CA ARG A 8 -14.35 -29.42 -15.74
C ARG A 8 -14.35 -29.11 -14.24
N PRO A 9 -13.19 -29.09 -13.57
CA PRO A 9 -13.14 -28.79 -12.15
C PRO A 9 -13.79 -27.43 -11.94
N ARG A 10 -14.63 -27.32 -10.90
CA ARG A 10 -15.19 -26.03 -10.51
C ARG A 10 -14.01 -25.11 -10.21
N PRO A 11 -13.85 -23.97 -10.91
CA PRO A 11 -12.64 -23.16 -10.80
C PRO A 11 -12.34 -22.75 -9.35
N MET A 12 -13.38 -22.42 -8.58
CA MET A 12 -13.24 -22.10 -7.16
C MET A 12 -12.73 -23.27 -6.31
N ALA A 13 -13.14 -24.51 -6.63
CA ALA A 13 -12.65 -25.70 -5.95
C ALA A 13 -11.18 -25.97 -6.28
N ALA A 14 -10.78 -25.73 -7.55
CA ALA A 14 -9.39 -25.85 -7.96
C ALA A 14 -8.49 -24.84 -7.23
N LEU A 15 -8.94 -23.58 -7.07
CA LEU A 15 -8.24 -22.59 -6.25
C LEU A 15 -8.12 -23.06 -4.80
N GLY A 16 -9.22 -23.53 -4.21
CA GLY A 16 -9.22 -24.04 -2.84
C GLY A 16 -8.24 -25.20 -2.63
N THR A 17 -8.18 -26.15 -3.58
CA THR A 17 -7.21 -27.25 -3.53
C THR A 17 -5.77 -26.77 -3.69
N ALA A 18 -5.51 -25.78 -4.53
CA ALA A 18 -4.18 -25.21 -4.73
C ALA A 18 -3.70 -24.49 -3.46
N VAL A 19 -4.55 -23.62 -2.89
CA VAL A 19 -4.28 -22.92 -1.62
C VAL A 19 -4.03 -23.93 -0.50
N TRP A 20 -4.87 -24.96 -0.39
CA TRP A 20 -4.68 -25.98 0.63
C TRP A 20 -3.36 -26.75 0.48
N ALA A 21 -3.00 -27.17 -0.74
CA ALA A 21 -1.74 -27.86 -1.00
C ALA A 21 -0.53 -26.95 -0.72
N MET A 22 -0.62 -25.67 -1.07
CA MET A 22 0.40 -24.67 -0.77
C MET A 22 0.61 -24.49 0.74
N LEU A 23 -0.49 -24.34 1.51
CA LEU A 23 -0.43 -24.21 2.97
C LEU A 23 -0.01 -25.49 3.69
N TYR A 24 -0.24 -26.65 3.08
CA TYR A 24 0.25 -27.93 3.60
C TYR A 24 1.79 -28.02 3.56
N ILE A 25 2.41 -27.47 2.51
CA ILE A 25 3.87 -27.44 2.38
C ILE A 25 4.47 -26.38 3.31
N HIS A 26 3.88 -25.18 3.34
CA HIS A 26 4.39 -24.09 4.15
C HIS A 26 3.25 -23.26 4.78
N PRO A 27 2.88 -23.52 6.05
CA PRO A 27 1.73 -22.86 6.68
C PRO A 27 1.97 -21.36 6.93
N GLY A 28 3.24 -20.92 6.96
CA GLY A 28 3.60 -19.51 7.13
C GLY A 28 3.08 -18.59 6.02
N TRP A 29 2.75 -19.13 4.84
CA TRP A 29 2.24 -18.34 3.71
C TRP A 29 0.92 -17.63 3.98
N VAL A 30 0.13 -18.08 4.96
CA VAL A 30 -1.09 -17.36 5.38
C VAL A 30 -0.78 -15.94 5.85
N TRP A 31 0.40 -15.72 6.45
CA TRP A 31 0.81 -14.41 6.97
C TRP A 31 1.53 -13.55 5.93
N GLU A 32 1.86 -14.12 4.77
CA GLU A 32 2.52 -13.38 3.71
C GLU A 32 1.51 -12.55 2.92
N VAL A 33 1.71 -11.23 2.92
CA VAL A 33 0.82 -10.28 2.23
C VAL A 33 0.74 -10.60 0.73
N GLY A 34 1.86 -10.96 0.09
CA GLY A 34 1.88 -11.32 -1.33
C GLY A 34 1.00 -12.52 -1.66
N PHE A 35 0.94 -13.51 -0.78
CA PHE A 35 0.06 -14.67 -0.92
C PHE A 35 -1.41 -14.27 -0.77
N GLN A 36 -1.73 -13.48 0.27
CA GLN A 36 -3.10 -12.98 0.50
C GLN A 36 -3.63 -12.19 -0.71
N LEU A 37 -2.81 -11.28 -1.26
CA LEU A 37 -3.15 -10.48 -2.42
C LEU A 37 -3.40 -11.33 -3.67
N SER A 38 -2.52 -12.30 -3.93
CA SER A 38 -2.64 -13.20 -5.09
C SER A 38 -3.91 -14.05 -5.01
N VAL A 39 -4.17 -14.66 -3.85
CA VAL A 39 -5.37 -15.49 -3.64
C VAL A 39 -6.65 -14.64 -3.76
N ALA A 40 -6.67 -13.43 -3.19
CA ALA A 40 -7.82 -12.52 -3.30
C ALA A 40 -8.10 -12.12 -4.76
N ALA A 41 -7.07 -11.76 -5.52
CA ALA A 41 -7.21 -11.41 -6.93
C ALA A 41 -7.75 -12.59 -7.76
N VAL A 42 -7.16 -13.78 -7.60
CA VAL A 42 -7.58 -14.97 -8.35
C VAL A 42 -9.00 -15.38 -7.95
N ALA A 43 -9.34 -15.37 -6.66
CA ALA A 43 -10.69 -15.68 -6.19
C ALA A 43 -11.74 -14.75 -6.84
N ALA A 44 -11.48 -13.45 -6.88
CA ALA A 44 -12.38 -12.48 -7.51
C ALA A 44 -12.53 -12.71 -9.02
N LEU A 45 -11.42 -13.00 -9.73
CA LEU A 45 -11.44 -13.33 -11.16
C LEU A 45 -12.26 -14.59 -11.45
N LEU A 46 -12.22 -15.59 -10.57
CA LEU A 46 -13.01 -16.81 -10.71
C LEU A 46 -14.48 -16.62 -10.31
N TRP A 47 -14.76 -15.66 -9.43
CA TRP A 47 -16.11 -15.32 -8.98
C TRP A 47 -16.88 -14.52 -10.04
N VAL A 48 -16.23 -13.56 -10.68
CA VAL A 48 -16.84 -12.70 -11.70
C VAL A 48 -16.70 -13.34 -13.09
N PRO A 49 -17.79 -13.61 -13.82
CA PRO A 49 -17.70 -14.21 -15.14
C PRO A 49 -17.02 -13.27 -16.13
N ALA A 50 -16.17 -13.84 -16.99
CA ALA A 50 -15.47 -13.08 -18.03
C ALA A 50 -16.44 -12.41 -19.02
N ALA A 51 -16.10 -11.20 -19.46
CA ALA A 51 -16.88 -10.43 -20.43
C ALA A 51 -17.00 -11.21 -21.74
N ARG A 52 -18.18 -11.10 -22.35
CA ARG A 52 -18.47 -11.65 -23.68
C ARG A 52 -17.95 -10.77 -24.84
N GLY A 53 -17.10 -9.79 -24.56
CA GLY A 53 -16.59 -8.83 -25.56
C GLY A 53 -15.21 -9.17 -26.15
N GLY A 54 -14.64 -8.21 -26.88
CA GLY A 54 -13.31 -8.31 -27.48
C GLY A 54 -12.16 -8.33 -26.46
N ARG A 55 -10.93 -8.58 -26.94
CA ARG A 55 -9.73 -8.75 -26.09
C ARG A 55 -9.53 -7.58 -25.11
N TRP A 56 -9.70 -6.34 -25.58
CA TRP A 56 -9.58 -5.14 -24.75
C TRP A 56 -10.61 -5.08 -23.61
N SER A 57 -11.88 -5.41 -23.88
CA SER A 57 -12.93 -5.44 -22.85
C SER A 57 -12.66 -6.46 -21.75
N LYS A 58 -12.08 -7.62 -22.12
CA LYS A 58 -11.68 -8.65 -21.18
C LYS A 58 -10.49 -8.19 -20.33
N ALA A 59 -9.47 -7.60 -20.95
CA ALA A 59 -8.30 -7.08 -20.23
C ALA A 59 -8.67 -6.00 -19.20
N ILE A 60 -9.54 -5.06 -19.60
CA ILE A 60 -10.05 -4.01 -18.72
C ILE A 60 -10.84 -4.63 -17.56
N GLN A 61 -11.77 -5.55 -17.84
CA GLN A 61 -12.54 -6.20 -16.77
C GLN A 61 -11.65 -6.97 -15.79
N LEU A 62 -10.74 -7.81 -16.30
CA LEU A 62 -9.84 -8.60 -15.45
C LEU A 62 -9.01 -7.70 -14.55
N THR A 63 -8.51 -6.60 -15.09
CA THR A 63 -7.76 -5.59 -14.35
C THR A 63 -8.63 -4.93 -13.27
N CYS A 64 -9.83 -4.45 -13.60
CA CYS A 64 -10.71 -3.82 -12.63
C CYS A 64 -11.15 -4.78 -11.52
N VAL A 65 -11.50 -6.03 -11.86
CA VAL A 65 -11.94 -7.04 -10.89
C VAL A 65 -10.80 -7.40 -9.93
N ALA A 66 -9.59 -7.66 -10.45
CA ALA A 66 -8.43 -7.96 -9.61
C ALA A 66 -8.11 -6.80 -8.66
N GLN A 67 -8.07 -5.58 -9.18
CA GLN A 67 -7.66 -4.41 -8.42
C GLN A 67 -8.68 -4.02 -7.37
N TRP A 68 -9.97 -4.15 -7.68
CA TRP A 68 -11.01 -3.92 -6.68
C TRP A 68 -10.96 -4.95 -5.56
N ALA A 69 -10.68 -6.23 -5.86
CA ALA A 69 -10.55 -7.27 -4.84
C ALA A 69 -9.36 -7.06 -3.90
N VAL A 70 -8.24 -6.61 -4.45
CA VAL A 70 -6.98 -6.41 -3.71
C VAL A 70 -6.97 -5.08 -2.96
N LEU A 71 -7.75 -4.10 -3.41
CA LEU A 71 -7.80 -2.74 -2.87
C LEU A 71 -7.82 -2.67 -1.33
N PRO A 72 -8.71 -3.36 -0.58
CA PRO A 72 -8.74 -3.22 0.87
C PRO A 72 -7.43 -3.67 1.53
N LEU A 73 -6.84 -4.76 1.04
CA LEU A 73 -5.57 -5.27 1.57
C LEU A 73 -4.41 -4.35 1.20
N SER A 74 -4.38 -3.81 -0.02
CA SER A 74 -3.36 -2.85 -0.43
C SER A 74 -3.37 -1.59 0.45
N LEU A 75 -4.55 -1.08 0.77
CA LEU A 75 -4.71 0.05 1.68
C LEU A 75 -4.31 -0.29 3.12
N TRP A 76 -4.61 -1.50 3.58
CA TRP A 76 -4.28 -1.93 4.93
C TRP A 76 -2.78 -2.10 5.16
N TYR A 77 -2.07 -2.73 4.22
CA TYR A 77 -0.66 -3.05 4.39
C TYR A 77 0.29 -1.99 3.84
N PHE A 78 -0.06 -1.37 2.71
CA PHE A 78 0.83 -0.43 2.02
C PHE A 78 0.35 1.02 2.12
N HIS A 79 -0.88 1.27 2.59
CA HIS A 79 -1.48 2.62 2.67
C HIS A 79 -1.46 3.37 1.34
N GLN A 80 -1.43 2.60 0.26
CA GLN A 80 -1.24 3.06 -1.10
C GLN A 80 -2.27 2.36 -1.99
N PHE A 81 -2.85 3.13 -2.90
CA PHE A 81 -3.66 2.61 -3.99
C PHE A 81 -2.99 2.94 -5.32
N PRO A 82 -2.64 1.93 -6.14
CA PRO A 82 -2.09 2.17 -7.47
C PRO A 82 -3.21 2.62 -8.42
N GLY A 83 -3.59 3.89 -8.41
CA GLY A 83 -4.61 4.47 -9.29
C GLY A 83 -4.28 4.33 -10.79
N ALA A 84 -2.99 4.26 -11.14
CA ALA A 84 -2.53 3.95 -12.50
C ALA A 84 -2.64 2.45 -12.87
N PHE A 85 -3.31 1.61 -12.08
CA PHE A 85 -3.41 0.16 -12.31
C PHE A 85 -3.87 -0.21 -13.73
N LEU A 86 -4.79 0.56 -14.32
CA LEU A 86 -5.33 0.27 -15.64
C LEU A 86 -4.31 0.54 -16.77
N PRO A 87 -3.74 1.76 -16.89
CA PRO A 87 -2.67 2.00 -17.86
C PRO A 87 -1.42 1.15 -17.57
N ALA A 88 -1.11 0.85 -16.30
CA ALA A 88 -0.02 -0.04 -15.94
C ALA A 88 -0.23 -1.45 -16.51
N ASN A 89 -1.39 -2.06 -16.28
CA ASN A 89 -1.67 -3.40 -16.77
C ASN A 89 -1.83 -3.47 -18.29
N LEU A 90 -2.28 -2.38 -18.92
CA LEU A 90 -2.61 -2.37 -20.34
C LEU A 90 -1.43 -1.98 -21.25
N LEU A 91 -0.58 -1.05 -20.81
CA LEU A 91 0.58 -0.58 -21.58
C LEU A 91 1.91 -1.03 -20.95
N ILE A 92 2.08 -0.87 -19.63
CA ILE A 92 3.38 -1.12 -18.99
C ILE A 92 3.68 -2.62 -18.91
N THR A 93 2.71 -3.45 -18.49
CA THR A 93 2.91 -4.91 -18.38
C THR A 93 3.36 -5.58 -19.69
N PRO A 94 2.75 -5.34 -20.86
CA PRO A 94 3.26 -5.93 -22.10
C PRO A 94 4.66 -5.40 -22.48
N CYS A 95 4.97 -4.12 -22.22
CA CYS A 95 6.32 -3.60 -22.41
C CYS A 95 7.34 -4.29 -21.50
N LEU A 96 7.00 -4.50 -20.22
CA LEU A 96 7.82 -5.23 -19.26
C LEU A 96 8.05 -6.68 -19.67
N LEU A 97 7.03 -7.35 -20.23
CA LEU A 97 7.14 -8.72 -20.72
C LEU A 97 8.19 -8.86 -21.84
N GLY A 98 8.42 -7.81 -22.63
CA GLY A 98 9.50 -7.77 -23.61
C GLY A 98 10.85 -7.32 -23.02
N LEU A 99 10.82 -6.36 -22.09
CA LEU A 99 12.03 -5.78 -21.49
C LEU A 99 12.79 -6.78 -20.60
N TYR A 100 12.09 -7.56 -19.77
CA TYR A 100 12.74 -8.53 -18.87
C TYR A 100 13.54 -9.62 -19.60
N PRO A 101 13.00 -10.34 -20.60
CA PRO A 101 13.79 -11.33 -21.33
C PRO A 101 14.92 -10.68 -22.14
N TYR A 102 14.71 -9.47 -22.67
CA TYR A 102 15.76 -8.73 -23.38
C TYR A 102 16.93 -8.37 -22.45
N THR A 103 16.64 -7.85 -21.26
CA THR A 103 17.68 -7.53 -20.25
C THR A 103 18.41 -8.79 -19.78
N LEU A 104 17.70 -9.89 -19.54
CA LEU A 104 18.31 -11.20 -19.24
C LEU A 104 19.22 -11.70 -20.36
N ALA A 105 18.78 -11.60 -21.63
CA ALA A 105 19.58 -12.00 -22.78
C ALA A 105 20.84 -11.14 -22.93
N MET A 106 20.75 -9.82 -22.70
CA MET A 106 21.91 -8.93 -22.73
C MET A 106 22.87 -9.19 -21.57
N LEU A 107 22.37 -9.51 -20.38
CA LEU A 107 23.22 -9.92 -19.25
C LEU A 107 23.97 -11.22 -19.57
N GLY A 108 23.30 -12.18 -20.22
CA GLY A 108 23.94 -13.39 -20.74
C GLY A 108 25.01 -13.08 -21.79
N ALA A 109 24.72 -12.21 -22.75
CA ALA A 109 25.68 -11.79 -23.78
C ALA A 109 26.91 -11.07 -23.18
N ALA A 110 26.68 -10.21 -22.17
CA ALA A 110 27.75 -9.52 -21.46
C ALA A 110 28.70 -10.50 -20.75
N SER A 111 28.20 -11.63 -20.25
CA SER A 111 29.04 -12.69 -19.64
C SER A 111 30.03 -13.32 -20.63
N ILE A 112 29.76 -13.23 -21.94
CA ILE A 112 30.60 -13.74 -23.04
C ILE A 112 31.48 -12.61 -23.63
N GLY A 113 31.52 -11.45 -22.98
CA GLY A 113 32.31 -10.29 -23.42
C GLY A 113 31.65 -9.44 -24.51
N TRP A 114 30.39 -9.73 -24.87
CA TRP A 114 29.63 -8.92 -25.82
C TRP A 114 29.08 -7.67 -25.12
N LYS A 115 29.61 -6.50 -25.46
CA LYS A 115 29.11 -5.19 -24.97
C LYS A 115 27.98 -4.69 -25.86
N GLY A 116 26.81 -5.27 -25.72
CA GLY A 116 25.59 -4.79 -26.38
C GLY A 116 25.08 -3.51 -25.73
N PRO A 117 24.27 -2.70 -26.44
CA PRO A 117 23.63 -1.54 -25.83
C PRO A 117 22.65 -1.99 -24.74
N PHE A 118 22.89 -1.59 -23.49
CA PHE A 118 21.95 -1.83 -22.40
C PHE A 118 20.77 -0.85 -22.54
N PRO A 119 19.52 -1.26 -22.28
CA PRO A 119 18.34 -0.40 -22.46
C PRO A 119 18.18 0.55 -21.27
N GLU A 120 19.19 1.39 -21.01
CA GLU A 120 19.17 2.40 -19.94
C GLU A 120 17.96 3.33 -20.10
N TRP A 121 17.69 3.76 -21.34
CA TRP A 121 16.52 4.58 -21.67
C TRP A 121 15.18 3.96 -21.23
N ALA A 122 15.06 2.63 -21.30
CA ALA A 122 13.83 1.93 -20.93
C ALA A 122 13.73 1.79 -19.40
N LEU A 123 14.86 1.62 -18.72
CA LEU A 123 14.92 1.60 -17.27
C LEU A 123 14.62 3.00 -16.70
N ASP A 124 15.21 4.05 -17.25
CA ASP A 124 14.96 5.44 -16.86
C ASP A 124 13.50 5.83 -17.09
N ALA A 125 12.92 5.42 -18.22
CA ALA A 125 11.50 5.59 -18.47
C ALA A 125 10.65 4.87 -17.41
N LEU A 126 10.98 3.63 -17.05
CA LEU A 126 10.27 2.89 -16.01
C LEU A 126 10.39 3.55 -14.64
N LEU A 127 11.59 4.01 -14.28
CA LEU A 127 11.86 4.70 -13.03
C LEU A 127 11.07 6.02 -12.94
N SER A 128 11.00 6.78 -14.03
CA SER A 128 10.20 8.01 -14.11
C SER A 128 8.70 7.76 -13.90
N MET A 129 8.24 6.54 -14.21
CA MET A 129 6.83 6.13 -14.07
C MET A 129 6.52 5.45 -12.74
N SER A 130 7.52 5.10 -11.92
CA SER A 130 7.35 4.33 -10.68
C SER A 130 6.43 5.00 -9.65
N GLY A 131 6.39 6.34 -9.62
CA GLY A 131 5.52 7.14 -8.76
C GLY A 131 4.16 7.51 -9.38
N TRP A 132 3.96 7.23 -10.67
CA TRP A 132 2.86 7.83 -11.42
C TRP A 132 1.51 7.20 -11.08
N GLY A 133 0.58 8.03 -10.61
CA GLY A 133 -0.78 7.62 -10.28
C GLY A 133 -0.88 6.76 -9.02
N LEU A 134 0.13 6.76 -8.14
CA LEU A 134 0.01 6.23 -6.79
C LEU A 134 -0.74 7.24 -5.92
N MET A 135 -1.85 6.80 -5.32
CA MET A 135 -2.52 7.54 -4.26
C MET A 135 -2.00 7.03 -2.92
N GLU A 136 -1.18 7.83 -2.26
CA GLU A 136 -0.65 7.53 -0.94
C GLU A 136 -1.49 8.18 0.17
N GLY A 137 -1.35 7.65 1.39
CA GLY A 137 -1.86 8.32 2.60
C GLY A 137 -3.28 7.95 2.99
N VAL A 138 -3.74 6.74 2.64
CA VAL A 138 -5.02 6.20 3.11
C VAL A 138 -4.73 5.17 4.21
N TYR A 139 -5.13 5.51 5.43
CA TYR A 139 -4.93 4.71 6.64
C TYR A 139 -6.28 4.20 7.16
N PRO A 140 -6.75 3.04 6.68
CA PRO A 140 -7.99 2.49 7.17
C PRO A 140 -7.86 2.09 8.64
N SER A 141 -8.75 2.60 9.50
CA SER A 141 -9.05 2.02 10.81
C SER A 141 -9.57 0.58 10.67
N HIS A 142 -9.57 -0.21 11.74
CA HIS A 142 -10.14 -1.57 11.71
C HIS A 142 -11.61 -1.60 11.25
N LEU A 143 -12.41 -0.60 11.64
CA LEU A 143 -13.81 -0.48 11.24
C LEU A 143 -13.93 -0.15 9.74
N THR A 144 -13.18 0.83 9.26
CA THR A 144 -13.19 1.20 7.83
C THR A 144 -12.61 0.10 6.96
N MET A 145 -11.67 -0.71 7.47
CA MET A 145 -11.21 -1.92 6.80
C MET A 145 -12.33 -2.95 6.65
N GLY A 146 -13.11 -3.19 7.72
CA GLY A 146 -14.28 -4.07 7.68
C GLY A 146 -15.32 -3.61 6.66
N THR A 147 -15.60 -2.29 6.59
CA THR A 147 -16.54 -1.75 5.60
C THR A 147 -16.00 -1.80 4.17
N LEU A 148 -14.70 -1.57 3.96
CA LEU A 148 -14.04 -1.71 2.65
C LEU A 148 -14.09 -3.15 2.13
N LEU A 149 -13.85 -4.13 3.01
CA LEU A 149 -13.97 -5.54 2.65
C LEU A 149 -15.41 -5.91 2.30
N ALA A 150 -16.38 -5.46 3.12
CA ALA A 150 -17.80 -5.70 2.87
C ALA A 150 -18.28 -5.05 1.57
N SER A 151 -17.95 -3.77 1.33
CA SER A 151 -18.36 -3.06 0.11
C SER A 151 -17.75 -3.68 -1.14
N THR A 152 -16.48 -4.07 -1.06
CA THR A 152 -15.78 -4.77 -2.15
C THR A 152 -16.41 -6.13 -2.44
N ALA A 153 -16.68 -6.95 -1.41
CA ALA A 153 -17.29 -8.26 -1.56
C ALA A 153 -18.70 -8.18 -2.17
N VAL A 154 -19.51 -7.24 -1.70
CA VAL A 154 -20.86 -6.97 -2.24
C VAL A 154 -20.77 -6.50 -3.70
N GLY A 155 -19.82 -5.63 -4.01
CA GLY A 155 -19.58 -5.15 -5.38
C GLY A 155 -19.20 -6.27 -6.34
N LEU A 156 -18.26 -7.14 -5.96
CA LEU A 156 -17.85 -8.30 -6.76
C LEU A 156 -18.98 -9.32 -6.92
N TRP A 157 -19.75 -9.58 -5.87
CA TRP A 157 -20.91 -10.46 -5.92
C TRP A 157 -21.98 -9.92 -6.89
N ALA A 158 -22.30 -8.63 -6.80
CA ALA A 158 -23.25 -7.97 -7.69
C ALA A 158 -22.77 -7.95 -9.15
N TRP A 159 -21.46 -7.78 -9.37
CA TRP A 159 -20.85 -7.88 -10.70
C TRP A 159 -21.04 -9.30 -11.24
N GLY A 160 -20.77 -10.32 -10.42
CA GLY A 160 -21.01 -11.72 -10.74
C GLY A 160 -22.44 -12.02 -11.19
N LYS A 161 -23.43 -11.33 -10.60
CA LYS A 161 -24.86 -11.45 -10.92
C LYS A 161 -25.34 -10.54 -12.06
N GLY A 162 -24.51 -9.63 -12.55
CA GLY A 162 -24.88 -8.66 -13.59
C GLY A 162 -25.72 -7.48 -13.10
N LEU A 163 -25.77 -7.24 -11.78
CA LEU A 163 -26.56 -6.16 -11.16
C LEU A 163 -25.81 -4.83 -11.22
N LYS A 164 -25.77 -4.20 -12.40
CA LYS A 164 -24.96 -2.99 -12.68
C LYS A 164 -25.18 -1.84 -11.68
N GLY A 165 -26.43 -1.60 -11.26
CA GLY A 165 -26.75 -0.54 -10.29
C GLY A 165 -26.11 -0.78 -8.93
N LEU A 166 -26.17 -2.01 -8.42
CA LEU A 166 -25.58 -2.38 -7.13
C LEU A 166 -24.04 -2.34 -7.21
N VAL A 167 -23.46 -2.73 -8.35
CA VAL A 167 -22.01 -2.58 -8.60
C VAL A 167 -21.59 -1.12 -8.48
N LEU A 168 -22.33 -0.19 -9.10
CA LEU A 168 -22.02 1.23 -9.02
C LEU A 168 -22.12 1.75 -7.58
N ILE A 169 -23.19 1.38 -6.85
CA ILE A 169 -23.36 1.76 -5.44
C ILE A 169 -22.20 1.24 -4.59
N ALA A 170 -21.83 -0.03 -4.76
CA ALA A 170 -20.72 -0.64 -4.03
C ALA A 170 -19.37 0.01 -4.36
N ALA A 171 -19.14 0.37 -5.64
CA ALA A 171 -17.94 1.07 -6.07
C ALA A 171 -17.86 2.48 -5.46
N LEU A 172 -18.97 3.22 -5.47
CA LEU A 172 -19.07 4.53 -4.82
C LEU A 172 -18.86 4.43 -3.30
N ALA A 173 -19.50 3.46 -2.64
CA ALA A 173 -19.31 3.21 -1.21
C ALA A 173 -17.85 2.90 -0.87
N THR A 174 -17.20 2.06 -1.69
CA THR A 174 -15.77 1.75 -1.55
C THR A 174 -14.93 3.03 -1.67
N GLY A 175 -15.20 3.88 -2.67
CA GLY A 175 -14.53 5.18 -2.81
C GLY A 175 -14.74 6.12 -1.63
N VAL A 176 -15.96 6.18 -1.08
CA VAL A 176 -16.25 6.97 0.13
C VAL A 176 -15.46 6.45 1.33
N PHE A 177 -15.40 5.13 1.54
CA PHE A 177 -14.62 4.55 2.64
C PHE A 177 -13.11 4.75 2.46
N MET A 178 -12.60 4.78 1.23
CA MET A 178 -11.23 5.18 0.96
C MET A 178 -10.98 6.64 1.41
N CYS A 179 -11.89 7.56 1.08
CA CYS A 179 -11.77 8.95 1.50
C CYS A 179 -11.86 9.12 3.02
N GLN A 180 -12.67 8.29 3.71
CA GLN A 180 -12.73 8.28 5.18
C GLN A 180 -11.44 7.74 5.82
N GLY A 181 -10.69 6.91 5.11
CA GLY A 181 -9.37 6.46 5.54
C GLY A 181 -8.28 7.52 5.35
N VAL A 182 -8.55 8.63 4.66
CA VAL A 182 -7.60 9.75 4.59
C VAL A 182 -7.60 10.44 5.96
N PRO A 183 -6.45 10.53 6.64
CA PRO A 183 -6.40 11.13 7.96
C PRO A 183 -6.79 12.61 7.86
N ALA A 184 -7.80 12.99 8.63
CA ALA A 184 -8.22 14.37 8.74
C ALA A 184 -7.11 15.18 9.43
N PRO A 185 -6.85 16.42 8.99
CA PRO A 185 -5.88 17.29 9.66
C PRO A 185 -6.29 17.45 11.12
N SER A 186 -5.42 17.00 12.02
CA SER A 186 -5.66 17.05 13.46
C SER A 186 -4.78 18.13 14.09
N SER A 187 -5.10 18.51 15.33
CA SER A 187 -4.20 19.30 16.16
C SER A 187 -3.82 18.50 17.40
N GLY A 188 -2.61 18.71 17.88
CA GLY A 188 -2.14 18.05 19.08
C GLY A 188 -0.71 18.41 19.42
N HIS A 189 -0.28 17.92 20.58
CA HIS A 189 1.07 18.10 21.08
C HIS A 189 1.60 16.76 21.58
N LEU A 190 2.91 16.57 21.46
CA LEU A 190 3.57 15.33 21.85
C LEU A 190 5.03 15.61 22.23
N ALA A 191 5.55 14.87 23.21
CA ALA A 191 6.98 14.82 23.47
C ALA A 191 7.63 13.61 22.82
N PHE A 192 8.80 13.83 22.23
CA PHE A 192 9.69 12.75 21.82
C PHE A 192 11.02 12.85 22.56
N ARG A 193 11.51 11.72 23.06
CA ARG A 193 12.80 11.63 23.75
C ARG A 193 13.61 10.47 23.20
N ARG A 194 14.90 10.73 22.96
CA ARG A 194 15.89 9.69 22.62
C ARG A 194 17.21 10.00 23.31
N GLY A 195 17.58 9.16 24.29
CA GLY A 195 18.74 9.39 25.14
C GLY A 195 18.62 10.69 25.95
N ARG A 196 19.57 11.61 25.76
CA ARG A 196 19.59 12.95 26.37
C ARG A 196 18.87 14.02 25.55
N GLY A 197 18.42 13.68 24.34
CA GLY A 197 17.72 14.61 23.46
C GLY A 197 16.23 14.63 23.73
N ILE A 198 15.64 15.83 23.73
CA ILE A 198 14.20 16.06 23.79
C ILE A 198 13.72 16.83 22.56
N ALA A 199 12.49 16.54 22.16
CA ALA A 199 11.74 17.28 21.17
C ALA A 199 10.30 17.51 21.64
N SER A 200 9.84 18.75 21.52
CA SER A 200 8.44 19.11 21.64
C SER A 200 7.85 19.22 20.24
N ILE A 201 6.76 18.50 20.01
CA ILE A 201 6.10 18.40 18.72
C ILE A 201 4.72 19.00 18.90
N GLN A 202 4.37 19.99 18.08
CA GLN A 202 3.03 20.55 18.02
C GLN A 202 2.60 20.55 16.57
N TRP A 203 1.43 20.00 16.28
CA TRP A 203 0.85 20.05 14.94
C TRP A 203 -0.51 20.71 14.96
N CYS A 204 -0.81 21.45 13.91
CA CYS A 204 -2.09 22.08 13.69
C CYS A 204 -2.40 21.97 12.20
N GLY A 205 -3.38 21.14 11.88
CA GLY A 205 -3.77 20.91 10.50
C GLY A 205 -2.70 20.13 9.73
N ASP A 206 -2.21 20.73 8.65
CA ASP A 206 -1.21 20.16 7.74
C ASP A 206 0.24 20.52 8.11
N THR A 207 0.43 21.35 9.15
CA THR A 207 1.75 21.80 9.62
C THR A 207 2.10 21.21 10.98
N ALA A 208 3.31 20.69 11.12
CA ALA A 208 3.92 20.32 12.39
C ALA A 208 5.14 21.18 12.66
N ARG A 209 5.19 21.78 13.85
CA ARG A 209 6.36 22.44 14.41
C ARG A 209 7.04 21.48 15.36
N VAL A 210 8.28 21.14 15.07
CA VAL A 210 9.12 20.28 15.91
C VAL A 210 10.24 21.14 16.49
N VAL A 211 10.25 21.31 17.79
CA VAL A 211 11.32 22.01 18.51
C VAL A 211 12.18 20.96 19.18
N ALA A 212 13.40 20.75 18.70
CA ALA A 212 14.28 19.68 19.15
C ALA A 212 15.63 20.20 19.63
N THR A 213 16.23 19.51 20.60
CA THR A 213 17.63 19.74 20.99
C THR A 213 18.59 19.51 19.81
N PRO A 214 19.70 20.26 19.68
CA PRO A 214 20.57 20.19 18.50
C PRO A 214 21.10 18.78 18.19
N GLY A 215 21.38 17.98 19.23
CA GLY A 215 21.82 16.60 19.06
C GLY A 215 20.74 15.67 18.51
N LEU A 216 19.47 15.93 18.83
CA LEU A 216 18.32 15.15 18.37
C LEU A 216 17.82 15.63 17.00
N ALA A 217 17.86 16.95 16.76
CA ALA A 217 17.50 17.54 15.47
C ALA A 217 18.38 17.00 14.32
N LYS A 218 19.68 16.79 14.59
CA LYS A 218 20.64 16.24 13.63
C LYS A 218 20.49 14.75 13.35
N GLN A 219 19.65 14.03 14.09
CA GLN A 219 19.38 12.61 13.82
C GLN A 219 18.38 12.46 12.68
N SER A 220 18.87 12.48 11.44
CA SER A 220 18.05 12.31 10.23
C SER A 220 17.21 11.04 10.29
N PHE A 221 17.73 9.93 10.84
CA PHE A 221 16.97 8.68 10.98
C PHE A 221 15.63 8.85 11.72
N VAL A 222 15.59 9.65 12.78
CA VAL A 222 14.34 9.89 13.52
C VAL A 222 13.33 10.63 12.66
N TRP A 223 13.77 11.69 11.98
CA TRP A 223 12.87 12.62 11.31
C TRP A 223 12.49 12.21 9.89
N GLU A 224 13.38 11.48 9.20
CA GLU A 224 13.22 11.06 7.81
C GLU A 224 12.77 9.61 7.66
N VAL A 225 12.94 8.77 8.69
CA VAL A 225 12.57 7.34 8.62
C VAL A 225 11.47 6.98 9.61
N GLU A 226 11.60 7.39 10.87
CA GLU A 226 10.64 7.00 11.93
C GLU A 226 9.40 7.91 11.93
N ALA A 227 9.60 9.23 11.94
CA ALA A 227 8.55 10.23 12.07
C ALA A 227 7.62 10.42 10.85
N PRO A 228 7.99 10.15 9.58
CA PRO A 228 7.08 10.34 8.45
C PRO A 228 5.76 9.59 8.61
N SER A 229 5.81 8.32 9.04
CA SER A 229 4.61 7.53 9.31
C SER A 229 3.68 8.19 10.34
N PHE A 230 4.26 8.82 11.37
CA PHE A 230 3.54 9.56 12.40
C PHE A 230 2.88 10.84 11.85
N TRP A 231 3.57 11.57 10.97
CA TRP A 231 3.05 12.79 10.34
C TRP A 231 1.92 12.48 9.36
N THR A 232 2.15 11.51 8.48
CA THR A 232 1.19 11.15 7.43
C THR A 232 -0.10 10.61 8.05
N ALA A 233 -0.02 9.82 9.12
CA ALA A 233 -1.18 9.34 9.87
C ALA A 233 -2.02 10.46 10.53
N ARG A 234 -1.48 11.67 10.67
CA ARG A 234 -2.16 12.86 11.26
C ARG A 234 -2.57 13.91 10.24
N GLY A 235 -2.30 13.65 8.96
CA GLY A 235 -2.55 14.59 7.87
C GLY A 235 -1.52 15.72 7.78
N VAL A 236 -0.40 15.62 8.51
CA VAL A 236 0.68 16.61 8.47
C VAL A 236 1.53 16.41 7.20
N ARG A 237 1.71 17.47 6.43
CA ARG A 237 2.49 17.50 5.19
C ARG A 237 3.76 18.34 5.30
N HIS A 238 3.74 19.36 6.15
CA HIS A 238 4.85 20.29 6.32
C HIS A 238 5.40 20.19 7.74
N VAL A 239 6.65 19.77 7.87
CA VAL A 239 7.34 19.66 9.16
C VAL A 239 8.42 20.74 9.24
N VAL A 240 8.28 21.65 10.20
CA VAL A 240 9.26 22.70 10.48
C VAL A 240 10.06 22.28 11.71
N LEU A 241 11.28 21.79 11.47
CA LEU A 241 12.22 21.45 12.52
C LEU A 241 13.02 22.69 12.95
N THR A 242 12.93 23.06 14.22
CA THR A 242 13.65 24.18 14.82
C THR A 242 14.57 23.66 15.92
N GLU A 243 15.85 24.03 15.85
CA GLU A 243 16.81 23.70 16.91
C GLU A 243 16.64 24.62 18.12
N CYS A 244 16.55 24.03 19.31
CA CYS A 244 16.44 24.77 20.57
C CYS A 244 17.42 24.20 21.61
N PRO A 245 18.35 25.00 22.17
CA PRO A 245 19.26 24.56 23.21
C PRO A 245 18.51 23.99 24.42
N TYR A 246 19.05 22.91 25.01
CA TYR A 246 18.42 22.21 26.14
C TYR A 246 17.99 23.14 27.29
N ARG A 247 18.77 24.19 27.58
CA ARG A 247 18.47 25.16 28.66
C ARG A 247 17.24 26.03 28.42
N GLN A 248 16.82 26.20 27.17
CA GLN A 248 15.65 27.00 26.80
C GLN A 248 14.34 26.23 26.95
N PHE A 249 14.40 24.90 27.12
CA PHE A 249 13.21 24.11 27.43
C PHE A 249 12.71 24.41 28.87
N PRO A 250 11.38 24.38 29.08
CA PRO A 250 10.78 24.53 30.41
C PRO A 250 11.41 23.58 31.43
N GLU A 251 11.43 24.02 32.70
CA GLU A 251 12.02 23.23 33.78
C GLU A 251 11.31 21.89 33.99
N SER A 252 9.98 21.84 33.81
CA SER A 252 9.20 20.59 33.86
C SER A 252 9.68 19.56 32.82
N TRP A 253 9.92 20.01 31.59
CA TRP A 253 10.42 19.17 30.49
C TRP A 253 11.84 18.67 30.74
N ARG A 254 12.70 19.52 31.32
CA ARG A 254 14.07 19.12 31.68
C ARG A 254 14.08 18.12 32.84
N ALA A 255 13.20 18.31 33.84
CA ALA A 255 13.05 17.38 34.95
C ALA A 255 12.52 16.02 34.46
N TRP A 256 11.50 16.03 33.61
CA TRP A 256 10.97 14.83 32.95
C TRP A 256 12.02 14.10 32.11
N ALA A 257 12.81 14.83 31.32
CA ALA A 257 13.88 14.24 30.51
C ALA A 257 14.98 13.57 31.34
N SER A 258 15.18 14.02 32.59
CA SER A 258 16.15 13.46 33.52
C SER A 258 15.65 12.23 34.28
N ALA A 259 14.34 11.98 34.31
CA ALA A 259 13.69 10.97 35.15
C ALA A 259 13.74 9.52 34.61
N ASP A 260 14.77 9.16 33.84
CA ASP A 260 15.07 7.81 33.31
C ASP A 260 13.89 7.01 32.70
N THR A 261 13.03 7.70 31.94
CA THR A 261 11.83 7.14 31.30
C THR A 261 12.05 6.38 29.96
N GLY A 262 13.27 6.02 29.59
CA GLY A 262 13.55 5.38 28.29
C GLY A 262 13.33 6.28 27.05
N SER A 263 13.52 5.73 25.85
CA SER A 263 13.31 6.44 24.57
C SER A 263 11.96 6.11 23.95
N GLY A 264 11.21 7.12 23.52
CA GLY A 264 9.89 6.90 22.91
C GLY A 264 9.05 8.17 22.73
N TRP A 265 7.80 7.94 22.33
CA TRP A 265 6.78 8.93 22.04
C TRP A 265 5.81 9.04 23.23
N TRP A 266 5.57 10.26 23.73
CA TRP A 266 4.79 10.49 24.95
C TRP A 266 3.63 11.46 24.70
N TRP A 267 2.42 10.94 24.87
CA TRP A 267 1.17 11.70 24.90
C TRP A 267 1.08 12.36 26.27
N ASP A 268 1.09 13.70 26.32
CA ASP A 268 1.12 14.52 27.54
C ASP A 268 2.41 14.39 28.39
N PRO A 269 3.53 14.98 27.93
CA PRO A 269 4.64 15.32 28.82
C PRO A 269 4.19 16.36 29.88
N PRO A 270 4.79 16.35 31.08
CA PRO A 270 4.43 17.28 32.15
C PRO A 270 4.80 18.74 31.89
#